data_AF-A0A2U2N8Y6-F1
#
_entry.id   AF-A0A2U2N8Y6-F1
#
_cell.length_a   1.000
_cell.length_b   1.000
_cell.length_c   1.000
_cell.angle_alpha   90.00
_cell.angle_beta   90.00
_cell.angle_gamma   90.00
#
_symmetry.space_group_name_H-M   'P 1'
#
loop_
_entity.id
_entity.type
_entity.pdbx_description
1 polymer ?
#
loop_
_entity_poly.entity_id
_entity_poly.type
_entity_poly.pdbx_seq_one_letter_code
_entity_poly.pdbx_strand_id
1 'polypeptide(L)'
;MFRDAINELKRNNRFAQAVYVHEVEDYMNDDLYLVPNGKAGFALENDNSESDDKTNLISVFAYKGQRAGHSLVESAVSEGATHLDCYDIGNGLPDLYGKHGFRPIARVKFDPKEADPDWDYEHLHEPDVMTMAITDNPPQVTYMEYPAALAAASKAGEDYKKLHQSMK
;
A
#
# COMPACT_ATOMS: atom_id res chain seq x y z
N MET A 1 -13.49 -0.69 14.39
CA MET A 1 -13.62 0.68 13.82
C MET A 1 -12.90 0.83 12.48
N PHE A 2 -11.58 0.64 12.40
CA PHE A 2 -10.82 0.76 11.14
C PHE A 2 -11.20 -0.31 10.10
N ARG A 3 -11.09 -1.60 10.47
CA ARG A 3 -11.54 -2.74 9.63
C ARG A 3 -13.00 -2.61 9.18
N ASP A 4 -13.89 -2.20 10.08
CA ASP A 4 -15.31 -2.00 9.78
C ASP A 4 -15.53 -0.91 8.71
N ALA A 5 -14.73 0.16 8.74
CA ALA A 5 -14.81 1.24 7.76
C ALA A 5 -14.44 0.77 6.35
N ILE A 6 -13.43 -0.10 6.21
CA ILE A 6 -13.04 -0.67 4.91
C ILE A 6 -14.09 -1.68 4.43
N ASN A 7 -14.59 -2.55 5.32
CA ASN A 7 -15.67 -3.48 4.99
C ASN A 7 -16.95 -2.76 4.56
N GLU A 8 -17.30 -1.66 5.23
CA GLU A 8 -18.43 -0.81 4.81
C GLU A 8 -18.16 -0.13 3.46
N LEU A 9 -16.92 0.29 3.17
CA LEU A 9 -16.56 0.85 1.88
C LEU A 9 -16.73 -0.19 0.76
N LYS A 10 -16.21 -1.41 0.96
CA LYS A 10 -16.29 -2.52 -0.02
C LYS A 10 -17.72 -2.86 -0.41
N ARG A 11 -18.65 -2.91 0.56
CA ARG A 11 -20.08 -3.15 0.29
C ARG A 11 -20.74 -2.10 -0.60
N ASN A 12 -20.18 -0.88 -0.67
CA ASN A 12 -20.78 0.25 -1.36
C ASN A 12 -19.95 0.75 -2.56
N ASN A 13 -18.80 0.15 -2.83
CA ASN A 13 -17.89 0.56 -3.90
C ASN A 13 -17.15 -0.64 -4.50
N ARG A 14 -17.54 -1.05 -5.71
CA ARG A 14 -16.91 -2.17 -6.43
C ARG A 14 -15.40 -2.02 -6.62
N PHE A 15 -14.90 -0.79 -6.77
CA PHE A 15 -13.46 -0.53 -6.94
C PHE A 15 -12.66 -0.70 -5.63
N ALA A 16 -13.32 -0.75 -4.47
CA ALA A 16 -12.66 -0.95 -3.20
C ALA A 16 -12.23 -2.41 -2.96
N GLN A 17 -12.57 -3.34 -3.87
CA GLN A 17 -12.04 -4.70 -3.86
C GLN A 17 -10.53 -4.75 -4.07
N ALA A 18 -9.95 -3.73 -4.71
CA ALA A 18 -8.50 -3.56 -4.83
C ALA A 18 -7.79 -3.18 -3.51
N VAL A 19 -8.54 -3.00 -2.42
CA VAL A 19 -7.99 -2.77 -1.07
C VAL A 19 -8.12 -4.07 -0.28
N TYR A 20 -7.00 -4.61 0.17
CA TYR A 20 -7.00 -5.79 1.04
C TYR A 20 -7.46 -5.41 2.47
N VAL A 21 -8.20 -6.32 3.12
CA VAL A 21 -8.67 -6.15 4.50
C VAL A 21 -8.01 -7.24 5.35
N HIS A 22 -7.02 -6.85 6.15
CA HIS A 22 -6.32 -7.76 7.05
C HIS A 22 -7.23 -8.24 8.19
N GLU A 23 -6.80 -9.31 8.86
CA GLU A 23 -7.50 -9.80 10.05
C GLU A 23 -7.32 -8.85 11.22
N VAL A 24 -8.19 -9.01 12.23
CA VAL A 24 -8.19 -8.11 13.40
C VAL A 24 -6.87 -8.21 14.16
N GLU A 25 -6.34 -9.43 14.27
CA GLU A 25 -5.10 -9.74 14.96
C GLU A 25 -3.88 -9.09 14.29
N ASP A 26 -3.87 -9.02 12.95
CA ASP A 26 -2.81 -8.35 12.20
C ASP A 26 -2.84 -6.84 12.49
N TYR A 27 -4.01 -6.21 12.32
CA TYR A 27 -4.19 -4.77 12.60
C TYR A 27 -3.94 -4.37 14.06
N MET A 28 -4.02 -5.29 15.02
CA MET A 28 -3.65 -5.00 16.41
C MET A 28 -2.16 -4.72 16.58
N ASN A 29 -1.34 -5.20 15.66
CA ASN A 29 0.09 -4.97 15.65
C ASN A 29 0.48 -3.76 14.80
N ASP A 30 -0.40 -3.21 13.98
CA ASP A 30 -0.15 -2.09 13.07
C ASP A 30 -0.44 -0.72 13.68
N ASP A 31 0.10 0.34 13.06
CA ASP A 31 -0.29 1.71 13.37
C ASP A 31 -1.46 2.14 12.46
N LEU A 32 -2.63 2.35 13.04
CA LEU A 32 -3.87 2.63 12.31
C LEU A 32 -4.22 4.12 12.33
N TYR A 33 -4.31 4.74 11.16
CA TYR A 33 -4.61 6.16 11.01
C TYR A 33 -5.98 6.34 10.37
N LEU A 34 -6.93 6.90 11.12
CA LEU A 34 -8.29 7.12 10.68
C LEU A 34 -8.67 8.59 10.83
N VAL A 35 -9.21 9.20 9.77
CA VAL A 35 -9.74 10.57 9.89
C VAL A 35 -10.93 10.58 10.86
N PRO A 36 -11.22 11.69 11.56
CA PRO A 36 -12.23 11.71 12.62
C PRO A 36 -13.64 11.26 12.20
N ASN A 37 -14.01 11.43 10.93
CA ASN A 37 -15.31 11.00 10.41
C ASN A 37 -15.38 9.50 10.04
N GLY A 38 -14.25 8.77 10.15
CA GLY A 38 -14.16 7.34 9.85
C GLY A 38 -14.24 6.97 8.36
N LYS A 39 -14.18 7.94 7.44
CA LYS A 39 -14.43 7.74 6.01
C LYS A 39 -13.16 7.80 5.15
N ALA A 40 -11.99 7.80 5.76
CA ALA A 40 -10.69 7.70 5.09
C ALA A 40 -9.61 7.28 6.09
N GLY A 41 -8.58 6.58 5.62
CA GLY A 41 -7.49 6.14 6.48
C GLY A 41 -6.42 5.35 5.74
N PHE A 42 -5.38 4.97 6.49
CA PHE A 42 -4.31 4.08 6.07
C PHE A 42 -3.75 3.37 7.32
N ALA A 43 -2.94 2.34 7.12
CA ALA A 43 -2.21 1.69 8.19
C ALA A 43 -0.73 1.55 7.81
N LEU A 44 0.13 1.49 8.83
CA LEU A 44 1.53 1.16 8.70
C LEU A 44 1.80 -0.18 9.38
N GLU A 45 2.27 -1.14 8.58
CA GLU A 45 2.64 -2.49 8.99
C GLU A 45 4.17 -2.62 9.10
N ASN A 46 4.61 -3.56 9.94
CA ASN A 46 5.99 -4.03 9.96
C ASN A 46 6.13 -5.26 9.05
N ASP A 47 7.07 -5.26 8.09
CA ASP A 47 7.31 -6.39 7.17
C ASP A 47 7.92 -7.63 7.81
N ASN A 48 7.78 -7.81 9.12
CA ASN A 48 8.58 -8.75 9.91
C ASN A 48 10.09 -8.47 9.78
N SER A 49 10.46 -7.19 9.63
CA SER A 49 11.86 -6.78 9.68
C SER A 49 12.40 -6.94 11.11
N GLU A 50 13.73 -7.05 11.28
CA GLU A 50 14.35 -7.03 12.62
C GLU A 50 14.13 -5.69 13.37
N SER A 51 13.60 -4.68 12.67
CA SER A 51 13.27 -3.36 13.20
C SER A 51 11.81 -3.31 13.65
N ASP A 52 11.54 -2.64 14.77
CA ASP A 52 10.17 -2.35 15.24
C ASP A 52 9.48 -1.24 14.41
N ASP A 53 10.20 -0.60 13.48
CA ASP A 53 9.65 0.43 12.59
C ASP A 53 8.58 -0.16 11.64
N LYS A 54 7.37 0.38 11.71
CA LYS A 54 6.29 0.12 10.75
C LYS A 54 6.44 1.06 9.56
N THR A 55 6.79 0.51 8.40
CA THR A 55 7.09 1.32 7.21
C THR A 55 6.39 0.86 5.94
N ASN A 56 5.68 -0.26 5.99
CA ASN A 56 4.86 -0.74 4.89
C ASN A 56 3.51 -0.02 4.90
N LEU A 57 3.21 0.73 3.84
CA LEU A 57 1.93 1.41 3.72
C LEU A 57 0.87 0.45 3.18
N ILE A 58 -0.08 0.09 4.04
CA ILE A 58 -1.17 -0.82 3.71
C ILE A 58 -2.54 -0.14 3.88
N SER A 59 -3.57 -0.79 3.32
CA SER A 59 -4.98 -0.44 3.53
C SER A 59 -5.35 1.03 3.35
N VAL A 60 -4.77 1.72 2.37
CA VAL A 60 -5.16 3.10 2.04
C VAL A 60 -6.58 3.11 1.47
N PHE A 61 -7.48 3.84 2.12
CA PHE A 61 -8.88 3.93 1.67
C PHE A 61 -9.46 5.34 1.85
N ALA A 62 -10.41 5.69 0.97
CA ALA A 62 -11.22 6.89 1.10
C ALA A 62 -12.59 6.68 0.47
N TYR A 63 -13.63 7.12 1.17
CA TYR A 63 -14.99 7.11 0.62
C TYR A 63 -15.13 8.14 -0.49
N LYS A 64 -16.06 7.87 -1.42
CA LYS A 64 -16.43 8.82 -2.48
C LYS A 64 -16.78 10.19 -1.87
N GLY A 65 -16.20 11.24 -2.43
CA GLY A 65 -16.40 12.62 -1.96
C GLY A 65 -15.36 13.12 -0.96
N GLN A 66 -14.58 12.26 -0.30
CA GLN A 66 -13.49 12.71 0.58
C GLN A 66 -12.31 13.26 -0.24
N ARG A 67 -12.03 12.69 -1.42
CA ARG A 67 -10.89 13.04 -2.31
C ARG A 67 -9.55 13.11 -1.54
N ALA A 68 -9.40 12.26 -0.52
CA ALA A 68 -8.31 12.34 0.45
C ALA A 68 -7.03 11.59 0.04
N GLY A 69 -7.03 10.86 -1.08
CA GLY A 69 -5.93 9.96 -1.45
C GLY A 69 -4.55 10.62 -1.43
N HIS A 70 -4.42 11.84 -1.97
CA HIS A 70 -3.13 12.54 -1.92
C HIS A 70 -2.69 12.88 -0.50
N SER A 71 -3.58 13.45 0.31
CA SER A 71 -3.26 13.84 1.69
C SER A 71 -2.99 12.63 2.59
N LEU A 72 -3.68 11.50 2.36
CA LEU A 72 -3.41 10.26 3.10
C LEU A 72 -2.00 9.73 2.82
N VAL A 73 -1.59 9.70 1.55
CA VAL A 73 -0.24 9.24 1.18
C VAL A 73 0.82 10.21 1.70
N GLU A 74 0.59 11.52 1.62
CA GLU A 74 1.48 12.53 2.21
C GLU A 74 1.63 12.33 3.73
N SER A 75 0.51 12.12 4.44
CA SER A 75 0.53 11.80 5.88
C SER A 75 1.29 10.51 6.14
N ALA A 76 1.03 9.43 5.39
CA ALA A 76 1.73 8.16 5.56
C ALA A 76 3.25 8.30 5.40
N VAL A 77 3.71 9.04 4.40
CA VAL A 77 5.15 9.35 4.23
C VAL A 77 5.70 10.13 5.41
N SER A 78 4.94 11.10 5.94
CA SER A 78 5.36 11.87 7.12
C SER A 78 5.45 11.03 8.40
N GLU A 79 4.62 9.99 8.50
CA GLU A 79 4.59 9.03 9.60
C GLU A 79 5.64 7.92 9.45
N GLY A 80 6.34 7.85 8.31
CA GLY A 80 7.48 6.95 8.12
C GLY A 80 7.28 5.84 7.09
N ALA A 81 6.19 5.85 6.31
CA ALA A 81 6.02 4.94 5.19
C ALA A 81 7.19 5.05 4.21
N THR A 82 7.75 3.91 3.79
CA THR A 82 8.85 3.86 2.83
C THR A 82 8.57 3.01 1.62
N HIS A 83 7.65 2.07 1.72
CA HIS A 83 7.31 1.17 0.64
C HIS A 83 5.86 0.69 0.77
N LEU A 84 5.39 0.03 -0.28
CA LEU A 84 4.04 -0.52 -0.41
C LEU A 84 3.97 -1.49 -1.58
N ASP A 85 2.87 -2.22 -1.67
CA ASP A 85 2.40 -2.84 -2.89
C ASP A 85 1.01 -2.30 -3.29
N CYS A 86 0.72 -2.35 -4.58
CA CYS A 86 -0.61 -1.99 -5.09
C CYS A 86 -0.91 -2.65 -6.43
N TYR A 87 -2.19 -2.88 -6.71
CA TYR A 87 -2.60 -3.30 -8.05
C TYR A 87 -2.33 -2.19 -9.08
N ASP A 88 -1.78 -2.56 -10.23
CA ASP A 88 -1.61 -1.67 -11.39
C ASP A 88 -2.92 -1.52 -12.19
N ILE A 89 -3.96 -1.02 -11.51
CA ILE A 89 -5.28 -0.79 -12.08
C ILE A 89 -5.39 0.61 -12.70
N GLY A 90 -5.52 0.65 -14.03
CA GLY A 90 -6.08 1.78 -14.78
C GLY A 90 -5.49 3.17 -14.45
N ASN A 91 -4.16 3.34 -14.56
CA ASN A 91 -3.44 4.61 -14.33
C ASN A 91 -3.69 5.30 -12.98
N GLY A 92 -4.16 4.57 -11.95
CA GLY A 92 -4.59 5.18 -10.68
C GLY A 92 -3.58 5.08 -9.56
N LEU A 93 -3.36 3.87 -9.04
CA LEU A 93 -2.63 3.67 -7.79
C LEU A 93 -1.12 3.93 -7.93
N PRO A 94 -0.40 3.35 -8.91
CA PRO A 94 1.03 3.63 -9.04
C PRO A 94 1.33 5.11 -9.33
N ASP A 95 0.46 5.82 -10.06
CA ASP A 95 0.61 7.27 -10.31
C ASP A 95 0.36 8.10 -9.05
N LEU A 96 -0.66 7.74 -8.26
CA LEU A 96 -0.92 8.37 -6.96
C LEU A 96 0.30 8.27 -6.05
N TYR A 97 0.83 7.06 -5.85
CA TYR A 97 2.01 6.86 -5.00
C TYR A 97 3.26 7.49 -5.62
N GLY A 98 3.41 7.42 -6.94
CA GLY A 98 4.51 8.04 -7.68
C GLY A 98 4.64 9.55 -7.46
N LYS A 99 3.52 10.26 -7.33
CA LYS A 99 3.48 11.70 -7.02
C LYS A 99 3.99 12.04 -5.62
N HIS A 100 4.09 11.04 -4.74
CA HIS A 100 4.57 11.18 -3.36
C HIS A 100 5.95 10.55 -3.13
N GLY A 101 6.68 10.27 -4.21
CA GLY A 101 8.08 9.84 -4.14
C GLY A 101 8.31 8.33 -4.22
N PHE A 102 7.26 7.52 -4.19
CA PHE A 102 7.38 6.08 -4.39
C PHE A 102 7.79 5.77 -5.84
N ARG A 103 8.77 4.90 -6.01
CA ARG A 103 9.26 4.44 -7.31
C ARG A 103 8.97 2.95 -7.48
N PRO A 104 8.59 2.49 -8.68
CA PRO A 104 8.43 1.06 -8.96
C PRO A 104 9.71 0.25 -8.64
N ILE A 105 9.54 -0.90 -7.99
CA ILE A 105 10.63 -1.82 -7.63
C ILE A 105 10.51 -3.13 -8.42
N ALA A 106 9.36 -3.80 -8.29
CA ALA A 106 9.10 -5.07 -8.97
C ALA A 106 7.63 -5.21 -9.34
N ARG A 107 7.34 -6.14 -10.27
CA ARG A 107 5.99 -6.59 -10.59
C ARG A 107 5.78 -8.01 -10.10
N VAL A 108 4.56 -8.32 -9.68
CA VAL A 108 4.09 -9.65 -9.34
C VAL A 108 2.90 -9.95 -10.25
N LYS A 109 2.86 -11.16 -10.82
CA LYS A 109 1.73 -11.58 -11.64
C LYS A 109 0.48 -11.69 -10.79
N PHE A 110 -0.67 -11.26 -11.33
CA PHE A 110 -1.95 -11.47 -10.68
C PHE A 110 -2.17 -12.97 -10.37
N ASP A 111 -2.50 -13.31 -9.13
CA ASP A 111 -2.95 -14.64 -8.75
C ASP A 111 -4.44 -14.60 -8.35
N PRO A 112 -5.34 -15.19 -9.15
CA PRO A 112 -6.76 -15.28 -8.82
C PRO A 112 -7.06 -15.94 -7.45
N LYS A 113 -6.14 -16.71 -6.89
CA LYS A 113 -6.30 -17.35 -5.57
C LYS A 113 -6.15 -16.38 -4.41
N GLU A 114 -5.38 -15.31 -4.61
CA GLU A 114 -5.13 -14.26 -3.62
C GLU A 114 -6.12 -13.08 -3.78
N ALA A 115 -6.91 -13.09 -4.85
CA ALA A 115 -7.93 -12.09 -5.08
C ALA A 115 -9.10 -12.21 -4.07
N ASP A 116 -9.75 -11.08 -3.82
CA ASP A 116 -10.98 -11.05 -3.02
C ASP A 116 -12.03 -12.02 -3.63
N PRO A 117 -12.79 -12.79 -2.82
CA PRO A 117 -13.81 -13.70 -3.34
C PRO A 117 -14.84 -13.03 -4.25
N ASP A 118 -15.09 -11.74 -4.07
CA ASP A 118 -16.04 -10.95 -4.85
C ASP A 118 -15.37 -10.16 -6.01
N TRP A 119 -14.11 -10.45 -6.36
CA TRP A 119 -13.34 -9.70 -7.36
C TRP A 119 -14.07 -9.43 -8.67
N ASP A 120 -14.16 -8.15 -9.06
CA ASP A 120 -14.84 -7.67 -10.26
C ASP A 120 -13.95 -7.81 -11.50
N TYR A 121 -13.83 -9.04 -12.02
CA TYR A 121 -13.02 -9.36 -13.21
C TYR A 121 -13.43 -8.56 -14.46
N GLU A 122 -14.67 -8.09 -14.55
CA GLU A 122 -15.15 -7.30 -15.69
C GLU A 122 -14.51 -5.91 -15.70
N HIS A 123 -14.33 -5.28 -14.53
CA HIS A 123 -13.87 -3.89 -14.42
C HIS A 123 -12.43 -3.75 -13.90
N LEU A 124 -11.99 -4.64 -13.03
CA LEU A 124 -10.63 -4.65 -12.47
C LEU A 124 -9.68 -5.51 -13.30
N HIS A 125 -10.21 -6.44 -14.10
CA HIS A 125 -9.43 -7.42 -14.87
C HIS A 125 -8.50 -8.24 -13.96
N GLU A 126 -7.33 -8.62 -14.46
CA GLU A 126 -6.29 -9.37 -13.74
C GLU A 126 -5.00 -8.52 -13.69
N PRO A 127 -5.00 -7.42 -12.93
CA PRO A 127 -3.90 -6.46 -12.93
C PRO A 127 -2.72 -7.05 -12.17
N ASP A 128 -1.52 -6.91 -12.73
CA ASP A 128 -0.29 -7.22 -11.97
C ASP A 128 -0.23 -6.34 -10.70
N VAL A 129 0.38 -6.87 -9.65
CA VAL A 129 0.72 -6.09 -8.46
C VAL A 129 2.09 -5.44 -8.69
N MET A 130 2.23 -4.19 -8.27
CA MET A 130 3.47 -3.41 -8.30
C MET A 130 3.93 -3.17 -6.87
N THR A 131 5.16 -3.57 -6.55
CA THR A 131 5.80 -3.10 -5.32
C THR A 131 6.55 -1.81 -5.60
N MET A 132 6.50 -0.88 -4.64
CA MET A 132 7.07 0.45 -4.79
C MET A 132 7.77 0.87 -3.51
N ALA A 133 8.81 1.70 -3.63
CA ALA A 133 9.53 2.26 -2.48
C ALA A 133 10.04 3.68 -2.74
N ILE A 134 10.19 4.47 -1.69
CA ILE A 134 10.91 5.74 -1.75
C ILE A 134 12.39 5.43 -1.89
N THR A 135 12.98 5.82 -3.02
CA THR A 135 14.39 5.59 -3.32
C THR A 135 14.90 6.55 -4.40
N ASP A 136 16.18 6.89 -4.32
CA ASP A 136 16.88 7.66 -5.37
C ASP A 136 17.37 6.78 -6.52
N ASN A 137 17.48 5.47 -6.30
CA ASN A 137 18.07 4.52 -7.23
C ASN A 137 17.09 3.37 -7.53
N PRO A 138 15.96 3.65 -8.19
CA PRO A 138 15.01 2.59 -8.54
C PRO A 138 15.66 1.59 -9.51
N PRO A 139 15.44 0.27 -9.32
CA PRO A 139 15.97 -0.74 -10.23
C PRO A 139 15.22 -0.74 -11.56
N GLN A 140 15.74 -1.49 -12.53
CA GLN A 140 14.92 -1.92 -13.66
C GLN A 140 13.82 -2.85 -13.13
N VAL A 141 12.56 -2.50 -13.39
CA VAL A 141 11.41 -3.30 -12.93
C VAL A 141 11.40 -4.66 -13.63
N THR A 142 11.39 -5.73 -12.85
CA THR A 142 11.26 -7.12 -13.31
C THR A 142 10.12 -7.83 -12.59
N TYR A 143 9.68 -8.97 -13.15
CA TYR A 143 8.75 -9.85 -12.45
C TYR A 143 9.45 -10.67 -11.36
N MET A 144 8.79 -10.79 -10.20
CA MET A 144 9.26 -11.56 -9.05
C MET A 144 8.09 -12.27 -8.36
N GLU A 145 8.40 -13.29 -7.56
CA GLU A 145 7.45 -13.87 -6.61
C GLU A 145 7.13 -12.83 -5.51
N TYR A 146 5.90 -12.85 -5.00
CA TYR A 146 5.40 -11.82 -4.07
C TYR A 146 6.32 -11.54 -2.88
N PRO A 147 6.79 -12.55 -2.10
CA PRO A 147 7.65 -12.27 -0.95
C PRO A 147 8.98 -11.61 -1.33
N ALA A 148 9.56 -11.98 -2.48
CA ALA A 148 10.80 -11.40 -2.96
C ALA A 148 10.58 -9.95 -3.45
N ALA A 149 9.45 -9.68 -4.10
CA ALA A 149 9.07 -8.35 -4.55
C ALA A 149 8.88 -7.37 -3.38
N LEU A 150 8.21 -7.82 -2.32
CA LEU A 150 7.96 -7.01 -1.12
C LEU A 150 9.26 -6.79 -0.35
N ALA A 151 10.07 -7.84 -0.13
CA ALA A 151 11.38 -7.71 0.52
C ALA A 151 12.34 -6.77 -0.24
N ALA A 152 12.30 -6.77 -1.58
CA ALA A 152 13.09 -5.84 -2.37
C ALA A 152 12.64 -4.38 -2.19
N ALA A 153 11.33 -4.13 -2.07
CA ALA A 153 10.79 -2.79 -1.84
C ALA A 153 11.09 -2.30 -0.42
N SER A 154 10.88 -3.15 0.58
CA SER A 154 11.24 -2.89 1.98
C SER A 154 12.72 -2.53 2.11
N LYS A 155 13.61 -3.34 1.52
CA LYS A 155 15.05 -3.06 1.48
C LYS A 155 15.38 -1.71 0.83
N ALA A 156 14.76 -1.38 -0.30
CA ALA A 156 15.02 -0.11 -0.98
C ALA A 156 14.60 1.10 -0.12
N GLY A 157 13.47 1.00 0.57
CA GLY A 157 12.99 2.01 1.51
C GLY A 157 13.88 2.16 2.74
N GLU A 158 14.35 1.05 3.32
CA GLU A 158 15.31 1.05 4.42
C GLU A 158 16.63 1.72 4.04
N ASP A 159 17.20 1.36 2.88
CA ASP A 159 18.47 1.89 2.39
C ASP A 159 18.36 3.42 2.19
N TYR A 160 17.20 3.89 1.68
CA TYR A 160 16.90 5.32 1.56
C TYR A 160 16.84 6.01 2.94
N LYS A 161 16.11 5.45 3.92
CA LYS A 161 16.04 6.00 5.29
C LYS A 161 17.43 6.10 5.92
N LYS A 162 18.22 5.01 5.86
CA LYS A 162 19.58 4.95 6.44
C LYS A 162 20.48 6.04 5.86
N LEU A 163 20.47 6.20 4.53
CA LEU A 163 21.26 7.22 3.85
C LEU A 163 20.87 8.64 4.32
N HIS A 164 19.57 8.95 4.34
CA HIS A 164 19.09 10.32 4.62
C HIS A 164 19.00 10.68 6.11
N GLN A 165 18.93 9.69 7.00
CA GLN A 165 19.07 9.90 8.44
C GLN A 165 20.54 10.16 8.84
N SER A 166 21.51 9.55 8.15
CA SER A 166 22.93 9.75 8.41
C SER A 166 23.49 11.12 8.00
N MET A 167 22.71 11.90 7.24
CA MET A 167 23.08 13.22 6.71
C MET A 167 22.57 14.39 7.57
N LYS A 168 21.83 14.11 8.65
CA LYS A 168 21.35 15.10 9.63
C LYS A 168 22.22 15.06 10.88
#